data_AF-K9DJ60-F1
#
_entry.id   AF-K9DJ60-F1
#
_cell.length_a   1.000
_cell.length_b   1.000
_cell.length_c   1.000
_cell.angle_alpha   90.00
_cell.angle_beta   90.00
_cell.angle_gamma   90.00
#
_symmetry.space_group_name_H-M   'P 1'
#
loop_
_entity.id
_entity.type
_entity.pdbx_description
1 polymer ?
#
loop_
_entity_poly.entity_id
_entity_poly.type
_entity_poly.pdbx_seq_one_letter_code
_entity_poly.pdbx_strand_id
1 'polypeptide(L)'
;MGVTTLVRVLFFLAVLGVVMQGYTLDASNPAAAAFCFVAGDEGYRIFGLVFFCAAITSVVGAAYTSVSFLKTLFKPIGQYENLWIIGFIIASAIILVLIGKPAMLLIVVGSLNGLILPVTLAVMLIAAKRKDIIGEYKHSPILLWSGWAVVIIAAYIGFIFLQGILKLI
;
A
#
# COMPACT_ATOMS: atom_id res chain seq x y z
N MET A 1 7.45 -11.32 0.04
CA MET A 1 6.25 -11.86 0.70
C MET A 1 6.56 -12.41 2.10
N GLY A 2 7.55 -13.31 2.27
CA GLY A 2 7.83 -13.95 3.57
C GLY A 2 8.18 -13.00 4.73
N VAL A 3 9.06 -12.01 4.50
CA VAL A 3 9.46 -11.05 5.55
C VAL A 3 8.28 -10.18 5.98
N THR A 4 7.46 -9.71 5.05
CA THR A 4 6.30 -8.86 5.34
C THR A 4 5.24 -9.58 6.18
N THR A 5 4.94 -10.83 5.84
CA THR A 5 4.01 -11.66 6.62
C THR A 5 4.57 -11.95 8.01
N LEU A 6 5.86 -12.25 8.10
CA LEU A 6 6.52 -12.52 9.39
C LEU A 6 6.48 -11.30 10.30
N VAL A 7 6.81 -10.11 9.78
CA VAL A 7 6.72 -8.86 10.53
C VAL A 7 5.29 -8.62 11.00
N ARG A 8 4.27 -8.82 10.14
CA ARG A 8 2.86 -8.64 10.52
C ARG A 8 2.43 -9.60 11.64
N VAL A 9 2.86 -10.86 11.60
CA VAL A 9 2.55 -11.86 12.63
C VAL A 9 3.25 -11.51 13.95
N LEU A 10 4.54 -11.17 13.91
CA LEU A 10 5.27 -10.74 15.11
C LEU A 10 4.65 -9.49 15.74
N PHE A 11 4.28 -8.50 14.92
CA PHE A 11 3.64 -7.29 15.40
C PHE A 11 2.27 -7.57 16.04
N PHE A 12 1.49 -8.46 15.43
CA PHE A 12 0.22 -8.90 16.00
C PHE A 12 0.39 -9.60 17.35
N LEU A 13 1.34 -10.55 17.44
CA LEU A 13 1.66 -11.26 18.68
C LEU A 13 2.15 -10.30 19.78
N ALA A 14 2.97 -9.31 19.42
CA ALA A 14 3.46 -8.30 20.36
C ALA A 14 2.30 -7.48 20.93
N VAL A 15 1.41 -6.96 20.08
CA VAL A 15 0.23 -6.19 20.52
C VAL A 15 -0.74 -7.06 21.34
N LEU A 16 -0.97 -8.31 20.91
CA LEU A 16 -1.81 -9.27 21.65
C LEU A 16 -1.26 -9.54 23.05
N GLY A 17 0.05 -9.71 23.19
CA GLY A 17 0.71 -9.90 24.48
C GLY A 17 0.48 -8.74 25.44
N VAL A 18 0.52 -7.49 24.95
CA VAL A 18 0.23 -6.29 25.75
C VAL A 18 -1.23 -6.26 26.20
N VAL A 19 -2.17 -6.58 25.31
CA VAL A 19 -3.61 -6.62 25.63
C VAL A 19 -3.93 -7.73 26.64
N MET A 20 -3.30 -8.91 26.51
CA MET A 20 -3.49 -10.03 27.45
C MET A 20 -2.99 -9.71 28.87
N GLN A 21 -2.06 -8.78 29.05
CA GLN A 21 -1.63 -8.29 30.37
C GLN A 21 -2.60 -7.27 30.98
N GLY A 22 -3.74 -7.00 30.34
CA GLY A 22 -4.78 -6.10 30.84
C GLY A 22 -4.51 -4.62 30.57
N TYR A 23 -3.50 -4.29 29.74
CA TYR A 23 -3.20 -2.91 29.38
C TYR A 23 -4.19 -2.41 28.32
N THR A 24 -4.85 -1.29 28.61
CA THR A 24 -5.72 -0.62 27.64
C THR A 24 -4.86 0.22 26.71
N LEU A 25 -4.72 -0.25 25.47
CA LEU A 25 -4.05 0.51 24.41
C LEU A 25 -4.79 1.82 24.13
N ASP A 26 -4.02 2.89 23.94
CA ASP A 26 -4.55 4.16 23.49
C ASP A 26 -5.13 4.02 22.07
N ALA A 27 -6.41 4.34 21.91
CA ALA A 27 -7.14 4.25 20.64
C ALA A 27 -6.58 5.20 19.56
N SER A 28 -5.86 6.26 19.96
CA SER A 28 -5.25 7.20 19.02
C SER A 28 -4.02 6.61 18.32
N ASN A 29 -3.22 5.77 19.02
CA ASN A 29 -2.05 5.11 18.45
C ASN A 29 -1.74 3.79 19.18
N PRO A 30 -2.48 2.71 18.89
CA PRO A 30 -2.34 1.44 19.60
C PRO A 30 -0.98 0.77 19.37
N ALA A 31 -0.33 1.03 18.22
CA ALA A 31 0.99 0.50 17.93
C ALA A 31 2.07 1.17 18.79
N ALA A 32 2.06 2.50 18.89
CA ALA A 32 3.00 3.21 19.75
C ALA A 32 2.78 2.89 21.24
N ALA A 33 1.51 2.77 21.66
CA ALA A 33 1.16 2.39 23.04
C ALA A 33 1.71 1.01 23.41
N ALA A 34 1.67 0.03 22.50
CA ALA A 34 2.24 -1.29 22.73
C ALA A 34 3.76 -1.26 22.94
N PHE A 35 4.48 -0.43 22.16
CA PHE A 35 5.93 -0.26 22.33
C PHE A 35 6.28 0.51 23.61
N CYS A 36 5.49 1.52 23.95
CA CYS A 36 5.63 2.29 25.18
C CYS A 36 5.42 1.40 26.43
N PHE A 37 4.45 0.48 26.39
CA PHE A 37 4.22 -0.45 27.50
C PHE A 37 5.43 -1.33 27.80
N VAL A 38 6.14 -1.80 26.77
CA VAL A 38 7.27 -2.73 26.92
C VAL A 38 8.57 -2.03 27.33
N ALA A 39 8.82 -0.81 26.83
CA ALA A 39 10.13 -0.13 26.97
C ALA A 39 10.04 1.34 27.43
N GLY A 40 8.88 1.79 27.90
CA GLY A 40 8.65 3.18 28.32
C GLY A 40 8.86 4.20 27.19
N ASP A 41 9.34 5.39 27.55
CA ASP A 41 9.61 6.48 26.59
C ASP A 41 10.62 6.10 25.50
N GLU A 42 11.56 5.20 25.81
CA GLU A 42 12.51 4.70 24.81
C GLU A 42 11.82 3.81 23.77
N GLY A 43 10.79 3.05 24.18
CA GLY A 43 9.93 2.30 23.26
C GLY A 43 9.19 3.20 22.28
N TYR A 44 8.71 4.36 22.75
CA TYR A 44 8.06 5.36 21.89
C TYR A 44 9.03 5.92 20.83
N ARG A 45 10.27 6.22 21.22
CA ARG A 45 11.31 6.72 20.29
C ARG A 45 11.71 5.66 19.26
N ILE A 46 11.88 4.41 19.68
CA ILE A 46 12.19 3.30 18.78
C ILE A 46 11.05 3.10 17.77
N PHE A 47 9.79 3.11 18.23
CA PHE A 47 8.64 3.02 17.33
C PHE A 47 8.63 4.18 16.31
N GLY A 48 8.88 5.40 16.75
CA GLY A 48 8.98 6.57 15.87
C GLY A 48 10.06 6.41 14.80
N LEU A 49 11.25 5.93 15.17
CA LEU A 49 12.34 5.68 14.23
C LEU A 49 11.99 4.58 13.21
N VAL A 50 11.43 3.46 13.67
CA VAL A 50 11.02 2.35 12.78
C VAL A 50 9.91 2.80 11.83
N PHE A 51 8.91 3.53 12.34
CA PHE A 51 7.82 4.08 11.53
C PHE A 51 8.34 5.07 10.49
N PHE A 52 9.31 5.91 10.85
CA PHE A 52 9.96 6.85 9.94
C PHE A 52 10.72 6.13 8.81
N CYS A 53 11.54 5.13 9.14
CA CYS A 53 12.26 4.32 8.14
C CYS A 53 11.30 3.58 7.19
N ALA A 54 10.22 3.02 7.73
CA ALA A 54 9.18 2.36 6.93
C ALA A 54 8.47 3.35 6.00
N ALA A 55 8.15 4.55 6.50
CA ALA A 55 7.51 5.60 5.73
C ALA A 55 8.38 6.06 4.56
N ILE A 56 9.68 6.33 4.78
CA ILE A 56 10.60 6.75 3.70
C ILE A 56 10.65 5.71 2.59
N THR A 57 10.85 4.44 2.95
CA THR A 57 10.95 3.34 1.97
C THR A 57 9.67 3.25 1.12
N SER A 58 8.51 3.44 1.75
CA SER A 58 7.23 3.42 1.04
C SER A 58 7.02 4.64 0.15
N VAL A 59 7.37 5.85 0.61
CA VAL A 59 7.22 7.10 -0.15
C VAL A 59 8.12 7.09 -1.38
N VAL A 60 9.38 6.69 -1.23
CA VAL A 60 10.33 6.60 -2.34
C VAL A 60 9.88 5.54 -3.34
N GLY A 61 9.44 4.37 -2.88
CA GLY A 61 8.94 3.30 -3.74
C GLY A 61 7.69 3.71 -4.54
N ALA A 62 6.75 4.43 -3.91
CA ALA A 62 5.57 4.95 -4.58
C ALA A 62 5.94 6.00 -5.65
N ALA A 63 6.81 6.95 -5.31
CA ALA A 63 7.27 7.97 -6.25
C ALA A 63 8.02 7.36 -7.45
N TYR A 64 8.89 6.37 -7.21
CA TYR A 64 9.61 5.65 -8.27
C TYR A 64 8.63 4.94 -9.21
N THR A 65 7.63 4.26 -8.66
CA THR A 65 6.59 3.57 -9.46
C THR A 65 5.81 4.57 -10.32
N SER A 66 5.37 5.69 -9.75
CA SER A 66 4.68 6.75 -10.46
C SER A 66 5.51 7.37 -11.58
N VAL A 67 6.78 7.72 -11.30
CA VAL A 67 7.67 8.32 -12.31
C VAL A 67 8.03 7.32 -13.42
N SER A 68 8.19 6.04 -13.08
CA SER A 68 8.41 4.97 -14.08
C SER A 68 7.23 4.84 -15.06
N PHE A 69 5.98 4.94 -14.57
CA PHE A 69 4.80 5.03 -15.44
C PHE A 69 4.84 6.28 -16.32
N LEU A 70 5.16 7.45 -15.75
CA LEU A 70 5.25 8.70 -16.50
C LEU A 70 6.33 8.64 -17.59
N LYS A 71 7.50 8.07 -17.30
CA LYS A 71 8.60 7.87 -18.24
C LYS A 71 8.21 6.98 -19.42
N THR A 72 7.40 5.94 -19.16
CA THR A 72 6.92 5.04 -20.21
C THR A 72 5.96 5.75 -21.18
N LEU A 73 5.17 6.72 -20.68
CA LEU A 73 4.22 7.48 -21.47
C LEU A 73 4.84 8.74 -22.13
N PHE A 74 5.86 9.34 -21.51
CA PHE A 74 6.51 10.57 -21.97
C PHE A 74 8.04 10.41 -22.02
N LYS A 75 8.58 10.33 -23.24
CA LYS A 75 10.04 10.21 -23.51
C LYS A 75 10.95 11.25 -22.82
N PRO A 76 10.61 12.55 -22.64
CA PRO A 76 11.53 13.52 -22.06
C PRO A 76 11.76 13.35 -20.54
N ILE A 77 10.97 12.53 -19.85
CA ILE A 77 11.08 12.32 -18.39
C ILE A 77 12.25 11.38 -18.05
N GLY A 78 12.68 10.53 -18.99
CA GLY A 78 13.72 9.54 -18.77
C GLY A 78 15.13 10.09 -18.53
N GLN A 79 15.42 11.33 -18.94
CA GLN A 79 16.75 11.94 -18.79
C GLN A 79 16.99 12.57 -17.40
N TYR A 80 15.93 12.84 -16.64
CA TYR A 80 16.00 13.51 -15.33
C TYR A 80 15.14 12.81 -14.27
N GLU A 81 15.12 11.48 -14.28
CA GLU A 81 14.23 10.65 -13.45
C GLU A 81 14.31 10.99 -11.96
N ASN A 82 15.53 11.18 -11.42
CA ASN A 82 15.73 11.55 -10.01
C ASN A 82 15.10 12.90 -9.65
N LEU A 83 15.19 13.90 -10.55
CA LEU A 83 14.58 15.22 -10.36
C LEU A 83 13.05 15.13 -10.35
N TRP A 84 12.48 14.30 -11.23
CA TRP A 84 11.03 14.06 -11.27
C TRP A 84 10.53 13.32 -10.03
N ILE A 85 11.30 12.36 -9.50
CA ILE A 85 10.97 11.68 -8.24
C ILE A 85 10.95 12.67 -7.08
N ILE A 86 12.00 13.50 -6.95
CA ILE A 86 12.08 14.50 -5.89
C ILE A 86 10.94 15.51 -6.01
N GLY A 87 10.67 16.01 -7.23
CA GLY A 87 9.56 16.91 -7.50
C GLY A 87 8.20 16.31 -7.14
N PHE A 88 7.98 15.03 -7.46
CA PHE A 88 6.75 14.31 -7.13
C PHE A 88 6.53 14.18 -5.61
N ILE A 89 7.60 13.89 -4.86
CA ILE A 89 7.54 13.81 -3.39
C ILE A 89 7.21 15.19 -2.79
N ILE A 90 7.90 16.24 -3.23
CA ILE A 90 7.67 17.61 -2.74
C ILE A 90 6.23 18.05 -3.06
N ALA A 91 5.76 17.84 -4.29
CA ALA A 91 4.40 18.19 -4.68
C ALA A 91 3.35 17.44 -3.84
N SER A 92 3.55 16.13 -3.63
CA SER A 92 2.66 15.31 -2.79
C SER A 92 2.64 15.79 -1.34
N ALA A 93 3.80 16.18 -0.79
CA ALA A 93 3.90 16.73 0.56
C ALA A 93 3.17 18.07 0.68
N ILE A 94 3.31 18.97 -0.30
CA ILE A 94 2.61 20.26 -0.32
C ILE A 94 1.09 20.06 -0.37
N ILE A 95 0.61 19.16 -1.23
CA ILE A 95 -0.83 18.85 -1.34
C ILE A 95 -1.37 18.32 0.00
N LEU A 96 -0.62 17.44 0.66
CA LEU A 96 -1.00 16.91 1.97
C LEU A 96 -1.12 18.01 3.03
N VAL A 97 -0.15 18.93 3.08
CA VAL A 97 -0.15 20.06 4.02
C VAL A 97 -1.31 21.02 3.74
N LEU A 98 -1.63 21.29 2.47
CA LEU A 98 -2.76 22.16 2.10
C LEU A 98 -4.13 21.57 2.46
N ILE A 99 -4.32 20.25 2.27
CA ILE A 99 -5.61 19.59 2.53
C ILE A 99 -5.85 19.39 4.03
N GLY A 100 -4.80 19.05 4.80
CA GLY A 100 -4.87 18.90 6.25
C GLY A 100 -5.75 17.74 6.77
N LYS A 101 -6.29 16.87 5.89
CA LYS A 101 -7.17 15.75 6.23
C LYS A 101 -6.56 14.38 5.85
N PRO A 102 -5.52 13.91 6.56
CA PRO A 102 -4.82 12.67 6.21
C PRO A 102 -5.72 11.43 6.31
N ALA A 103 -6.61 11.34 7.30
CA ALA A 103 -7.52 10.20 7.46
C ALA A 103 -8.49 10.04 6.27
N MET A 104 -9.06 11.15 5.79
CA MET A 104 -9.94 11.13 4.62
C MET A 104 -9.18 10.74 3.35
N LEU A 105 -7.96 11.28 3.16
CA LEU A 105 -7.10 10.90 2.05
C LEU A 105 -6.74 9.40 2.09
N LEU A 106 -6.45 8.85 3.27
CA LEU A 106 -6.18 7.41 3.42
C LEU A 106 -7.39 6.55 3.04
N ILE A 107 -8.61 6.94 3.43
CA ILE A 107 -9.83 6.22 3.07
C ILE A 107 -10.07 6.27 1.56
N VAL A 108 -9.97 7.46 0.95
CA VAL A 108 -10.16 7.65 -0.50
C VAL A 108 -9.12 6.85 -1.28
N VAL A 109 -7.83 7.00 -0.97
CA VAL A 109 -6.74 6.29 -1.65
C VAL A 109 -6.85 4.78 -1.44
N GLY A 110 -7.23 4.31 -0.25
CA GLY A 110 -7.45 2.89 0.04
C GLY A 110 -8.54 2.29 -0.84
N SER A 111 -9.63 3.01 -1.05
CA SER A 111 -10.73 2.55 -1.92
C SER A 111 -10.38 2.54 -3.40
N LEU A 112 -9.67 3.57 -3.88
CA LEU A 112 -9.16 3.62 -5.25
C LEU A 112 -8.20 2.45 -5.50
N ASN A 113 -7.33 2.14 -4.53
CA ASN A 113 -6.43 0.99 -4.61
C ASN A 113 -7.20 -0.34 -4.64
N GLY A 114 -8.27 -0.47 -3.84
CA GLY A 114 -9.17 -1.62 -3.88
C GLY A 114 -9.78 -1.86 -5.26
N LEU A 115 -10.05 -0.81 -6.03
CA LEU A 115 -10.57 -0.89 -7.40
C LEU A 115 -9.46 -1.07 -8.46
N ILE A 116 -8.25 -0.55 -8.21
CA ILE A 116 -7.14 -0.66 -9.16
C ILE A 116 -6.64 -2.11 -9.28
N LEU A 117 -6.71 -2.88 -8.18
CA LEU A 117 -6.28 -4.27 -8.13
C LEU A 117 -7.01 -5.19 -9.14
N PRO A 118 -8.36 -5.27 -9.19
CA PRO A 118 -9.06 -6.10 -10.16
C PRO A 118 -8.83 -5.65 -11.60
N VAL A 119 -8.74 -4.33 -11.85
CA VAL A 119 -8.49 -3.79 -13.19
C VAL A 119 -7.11 -4.19 -13.70
N THR A 120 -6.07 -3.94 -12.90
CA THR A 120 -4.69 -4.28 -13.26
C THR A 120 -4.51 -5.79 -13.42
N LEU A 121 -5.06 -6.59 -12.52
CA LEU A 121 -4.99 -8.06 -12.59
C LEU A 121 -5.74 -8.60 -13.81
N ALA A 122 -6.90 -8.06 -14.16
CA ALA A 122 -7.64 -8.46 -15.36
C ALA A 122 -6.84 -8.18 -16.64
N VAL A 123 -6.27 -6.97 -16.76
CA VAL A 123 -5.42 -6.60 -17.91
C VAL A 123 -4.21 -7.52 -18.00
N MET A 124 -3.56 -7.82 -16.86
CA MET A 124 -2.42 -8.73 -16.79
C MET A 124 -2.80 -10.17 -17.19
N LEU A 125 -3.97 -10.68 -16.81
CA LEU A 125 -4.43 -12.02 -17.20
C LEU A 125 -4.78 -12.12 -18.69
N ILE A 126 -5.30 -11.04 -19.28
CA ILE A 126 -5.55 -10.95 -20.73
C ILE A 126 -4.20 -10.90 -21.47
N ALA A 127 -3.28 -10.06 -21.00
CA ALA A 127 -1.92 -10.00 -21.52
C ALA A 127 -1.21 -11.37 -21.38
N ALA A 128 -1.47 -12.10 -20.29
CA ALA A 128 -0.95 -13.44 -20.00
C ALA A 128 -1.43 -14.54 -20.98
N LYS A 129 -2.40 -14.24 -21.85
CA LYS A 129 -2.80 -15.13 -22.96
C LYS A 129 -2.27 -14.70 -24.33
N ARG A 130 -1.75 -13.47 -24.47
CA ARG A 130 -1.24 -12.97 -25.75
C ARG A 130 0.16 -13.50 -26.01
N LYS A 131 0.25 -14.40 -26.99
CA LYS A 131 1.54 -14.94 -27.48
C LYS A 131 2.47 -13.83 -27.97
N ASP A 132 1.91 -12.74 -28.50
CA ASP A 132 2.65 -11.56 -28.96
C ASP A 132 3.41 -10.84 -27.84
N ILE A 133 2.99 -11.00 -26.56
CA ILE A 133 3.59 -10.34 -25.39
C ILE A 133 4.48 -11.30 -24.62
N ILE A 134 4.11 -12.58 -24.54
CA ILE A 134 4.77 -13.59 -23.69
C ILE A 134 5.80 -14.44 -24.45
N GLY A 135 5.72 -14.47 -25.78
CA GLY A 135 6.55 -15.32 -26.61
C GLY A 135 6.24 -16.80 -26.37
N GLU A 136 7.27 -17.59 -26.05
CA GLU A 136 7.20 -19.06 -25.94
C GLU A 136 6.63 -19.56 -24.61
N TYR A 137 6.46 -18.69 -23.61
CA TYR A 137 6.05 -19.11 -22.28
C TYR A 137 4.57 -19.52 -22.23
N LYS A 138 4.31 -20.76 -21.81
CA LYS A 138 2.96 -21.28 -21.60
C LYS A 138 2.53 -21.00 -20.16
N HIS A 139 1.64 -20.01 -20.00
CA HIS A 139 1.07 -19.71 -18.70
C HIS A 139 0.22 -20.87 -18.19
N SER A 140 0.39 -21.26 -16.92
CA SER A 140 -0.33 -22.38 -16.33
C SER A 140 -1.84 -22.11 -16.31
N PRO A 141 -2.69 -23.02 -16.84
CA PRO A 141 -4.14 -22.82 -16.86
C PRO A 141 -4.73 -22.73 -15.45
N ILE A 142 -4.10 -23.35 -14.46
CA ILE A 142 -4.53 -23.33 -13.06
C ILE A 142 -4.37 -21.92 -12.47
N LEU A 143 -3.22 -21.27 -12.69
CA LEU A 143 -2.97 -19.90 -12.24
C LEU A 143 -3.88 -18.90 -12.96
N LEU A 144 -4.23 -19.17 -14.21
CA LEU A 144 -5.11 -18.30 -14.97
C LEU A 144 -6.55 -18.32 -14.43
N TRP A 145 -7.08 -19.52 -14.17
CA TRP A 145 -8.41 -19.68 -13.60
C TRP A 145 -8.50 -19.14 -12.17
N SER A 146 -7.50 -19.42 -11.34
CA SER A 146 -7.45 -18.86 -9.98
C SER A 146 -7.29 -17.34 -10.02
N GLY A 147 -6.51 -16.80 -10.96
CA GLY A 147 -6.40 -15.36 -11.20
C GLY A 147 -7.74 -14.71 -11.53
N TRP A 148 -8.54 -15.31 -12.42
CA TRP A 148 -9.88 -14.81 -12.73
C TRP A 148 -10.84 -14.89 -11.54
N ALA A 149 -10.75 -15.95 -10.72
CA ALA A 149 -11.51 -16.02 -9.47
C ALA A 149 -11.15 -14.87 -8.52
N VAL A 150 -9.85 -14.56 -8.38
CA VAL A 150 -9.38 -13.42 -7.56
C VAL A 150 -9.88 -12.09 -8.13
N VAL A 151 -9.88 -11.89 -9.46
CA VAL A 151 -10.44 -10.68 -10.09
C VAL A 151 -11.91 -10.49 -9.73
N ILE A 152 -12.73 -11.54 -9.81
CA ILE A 152 -14.17 -11.46 -9.49
C ILE A 152 -14.38 -11.11 -8.02
N ILE A 153 -13.66 -11.78 -7.11
CA ILE A 153 -13.75 -11.52 -5.67
C ILE A 153 -13.30 -10.09 -5.36
N ALA A 154 -12.16 -9.65 -5.91
CA ALA A 154 -11.63 -8.32 -5.69
C ALA A 154 -12.54 -7.23 -6.29
N ALA A 155 -13.15 -7.47 -7.45
CA ALA A 155 -14.11 -6.54 -8.05
C ALA A 155 -15.37 -6.39 -7.19
N TYR A 156 -15.90 -7.50 -6.66
CA TYR A 156 -17.04 -7.48 -5.75
C TYR A 156 -16.74 -6.68 -4.47
N ILE A 157 -15.59 -6.97 -3.85
CA ILE A 157 -15.12 -6.26 -2.65
C ILE A 157 -14.89 -4.77 -2.95
N GLY A 158 -14.25 -4.45 -4.09
CA GLY A 158 -14.01 -3.07 -4.52
C GLY A 158 -15.31 -2.28 -4.73
N PHE A 159 -16.34 -2.92 -5.29
CA PHE A 159 -17.66 -2.30 -5.46
C PHE A 159 -18.33 -1.98 -4.12
N ILE A 160 -18.27 -2.88 -3.15
CA ILE A 160 -18.78 -2.65 -1.79
C ILE A 160 -18.05 -1.49 -1.12
N PHE A 161 -16.72 -1.43 -1.24
CA PHE A 161 -15.92 -0.33 -0.66
C PHE A 161 -16.28 1.02 -1.26
N LEU A 162 -16.52 1.08 -2.58
CA LEU A 162 -16.93 2.31 -3.25
C LEU A 162 -18.30 2.80 -2.75
N GLN A 163 -19.27 1.87 -2.60
CA GLN A 163 -20.58 2.20 -2.03
C GLN A 163 -20.50 2.67 -0.57
N GLY A 164 -19.60 2.08 0.22
CA GLY A 164 -19.38 2.49 1.62
C GLY A 164 -18.87 3.93 1.74
N ILE A 165 -17.97 4.35 0.84
CA ILE A 165 -17.43 5.71 0.83
C ILE A 165 -18.43 6.74 0.31
N LEU A 166 -19.22 6.39 -0.71
CA LEU A 166 -20.30 7.25 -1.21
C LEU A 166 -21.38 7.55 -0.17
N LYS A 167 -21.47 6.76 0.91
CA LYS A 167 -22.34 7.03 2.07
C LYS A 167 -21.67 7.84 3.19
N LEU A 168 -20.35 7.96 3.17
CA LEU A 168 -19.54 8.66 4.19
C LEU A 168 -19.13 10.08 3.77
N ILE A 169 -19.16 10.38 2.47
CA ILE A 169 -19.01 11.72 1.87
C ILE A 169 -20.38 12.36 1.74
#